data_AF-A0A958K9U1-F1
#
_entry.id   AF-A0A958K9U1-F1
#
_cell.length_a   1.000
_cell.length_b   1.000
_cell.length_c   1.000
_cell.angle_alpha   90.00
_cell.angle_beta   90.00
_cell.angle_gamma   90.00
#
_symmetry.space_group_name_H-M   'P 1'
#
loop_
_entity.id
_entity.type
_entity.pdbx_description
1 polymer ?
#
loop_
_entity_poly.entity_id
_entity_poly.type
_entity_poly.pdbx_seq_one_letter_code
_entity_poly.pdbx_strand_id
1 'polypeptide(L)'
;MNRSKDDNMASKPHKLGEWQATAICGNDITSSCLYVTALSLLWAGPKAPICLMLVAGILWLYRGIYAEVVGALPLNGGAYNALLNTTSKFRASVAACLTILSYLATAVISGSEAIHYGFSAVKEVTGIHVNNSIVLVSSVALLGVFAILTIRGIGESAKVALGIFVFHLVSLGLLILCGAFYVLTNGPELLELNLAAAPPRVSDFPLLFGFSVALLGISGFESSANFVEEQEDGVFPKTLRNMWIAVSVLNLSICFLALAIVPLAQVPSYSTTLLSHIGSIAAGKWLSILISIDAAIVLSGAVLTSFVGVTGLVHRMALDRCLPQPLLSVGVLEHTIE
;
A
#
# COMPACT_ATOMS: atom_id res chain seq x y z
N MET A 1 -27.20 -54.50 -2.18
CA MET A 1 -26.25 -54.40 -3.30
C MET A 1 -26.06 -52.92 -3.59
N ASN A 2 -24.81 -52.46 -3.47
CA ASN A 2 -24.31 -51.09 -3.31
C ASN A 2 -25.08 -49.96 -4.02
N ARG A 3 -25.53 -48.95 -3.24
CA ARG A 3 -25.58 -47.56 -3.71
C ARG A 3 -24.19 -46.97 -3.52
N SER A 4 -23.60 -46.49 -4.61
CA SER A 4 -22.29 -45.87 -4.70
C SER A 4 -22.18 -44.66 -3.76
N LYS A 5 -21.21 -44.71 -2.86
CA LYS A 5 -20.68 -43.57 -2.11
C LYS A 5 -19.72 -42.78 -3.00
N ASP A 6 -20.24 -42.19 -4.06
CA ASP A 6 -19.50 -41.18 -4.83
C ASP A 6 -20.18 -39.84 -4.59
N ASP A 7 -20.19 -39.41 -3.33
CA ASP A 7 -20.42 -38.00 -3.01
C ASP A 7 -19.19 -37.23 -3.47
N ASN A 8 -19.42 -36.30 -4.39
CA ASN A 8 -18.52 -35.23 -4.79
C ASN A 8 -17.77 -34.67 -3.58
N MET A 9 -16.54 -35.12 -3.38
CA MET A 9 -15.57 -34.45 -2.52
C MET A 9 -15.08 -33.23 -3.32
N ALA A 10 -15.93 -32.20 -3.42
CA ALA A 10 -15.50 -30.88 -3.84
C ALA A 10 -14.29 -30.55 -2.96
N SER A 11 -13.10 -30.48 -3.57
CA SER A 11 -11.88 -30.13 -2.86
C SER A 11 -12.16 -28.83 -2.12
N LYS A 12 -12.09 -28.84 -0.78
CA LYS A 12 -12.18 -27.60 -0.01
C LYS A 12 -11.20 -26.61 -0.64
N PRO A 13 -11.63 -25.39 -1.00
CA PRO A 13 -10.73 -24.41 -1.60
C PRO A 13 -9.53 -24.23 -0.66
N HIS A 14 -8.33 -24.29 -1.22
CA HIS A 14 -7.09 -24.14 -0.47
C HIS A 14 -7.06 -22.73 0.15
N LYS A 15 -7.24 -22.64 1.46
CA LYS A 15 -7.19 -21.36 2.18
C LYS A 15 -5.79 -20.76 2.18
N LEU A 16 -5.70 -19.46 2.38
CA LEU A 16 -4.46 -18.69 2.39
C LEU A 16 -3.75 -18.87 3.73
N GLY A 17 -2.48 -19.30 3.66
CA GLY A 17 -1.59 -19.30 4.81
C GLY A 17 -1.10 -17.89 5.17
N GLU A 18 -0.42 -17.78 6.31
CA GLU A 18 0.03 -16.49 6.89
C GLU A 18 0.83 -15.61 5.93
N TRP A 19 1.80 -16.18 5.21
CA TRP A 19 2.67 -15.41 4.31
C TRP A 19 1.93 -14.91 3.07
N GLN A 20 1.05 -15.74 2.51
CA GLN A 20 0.27 -15.38 1.33
C GLN A 20 -0.76 -14.31 1.67
N ALA A 21 -1.46 -14.46 2.79
CA ALA A 21 -2.38 -13.46 3.29
C ALA A 21 -1.65 -12.14 3.61
N THR A 22 -0.48 -12.22 4.27
CA THR A 22 0.37 -11.06 4.54
C THR A 22 0.83 -10.39 3.26
N ALA A 23 1.20 -11.14 2.21
CA ALA A 23 1.73 -10.54 1.00
C ALA A 23 0.69 -9.77 0.17
N ILE A 24 -0.55 -10.26 0.09
CA ILE A 24 -1.66 -9.61 -0.63
C ILE A 24 -1.85 -8.17 -0.12
N CYS A 25 -2.19 -8.01 1.16
CA CYS A 25 -2.37 -6.69 1.77
C CYS A 25 -1.04 -5.99 2.10
N GLY A 26 0.03 -6.78 2.26
CA GLY A 26 1.38 -6.30 2.55
C GLY A 26 1.94 -5.46 1.43
N ASN A 27 1.77 -5.88 0.17
CA ASN A 27 2.21 -5.10 -0.99
C ASN A 27 1.63 -3.69 -0.97
N ASP A 28 0.33 -3.56 -0.73
CA ASP A 28 -0.36 -2.27 -0.63
C ASP A 28 0.23 -1.43 0.51
N ILE A 29 0.19 -1.94 1.74
CA ILE A 29 0.59 -1.17 2.92
C ILE A 29 2.09 -0.83 2.98
N THR A 30 2.98 -1.74 2.55
CA THR A 30 4.42 -1.47 2.57
C THR A 30 4.87 -0.59 1.40
N SER A 31 4.16 -0.61 0.27
CA SER A 31 4.45 0.31 -0.84
C SER A 31 4.25 1.77 -0.46
N SER A 32 3.41 2.05 0.53
CA SER A 32 3.13 3.41 1.01
C SER A 32 4.36 4.16 1.50
N CYS A 33 5.42 3.46 1.90
CA CYS A 33 6.69 4.08 2.29
C CYS A 33 7.36 4.88 1.15
N LEU A 34 7.05 4.51 -0.12
CA LEU A 34 7.63 5.06 -1.34
C LEU A 34 7.19 6.51 -1.60
N TYR A 35 6.08 6.95 -1.02
CA TYR A 35 5.57 8.33 -1.11
C TYR A 35 5.40 9.00 0.25
N VAL A 36 5.02 8.27 1.31
CA VAL A 36 4.67 8.89 2.60
C VAL A 36 5.85 9.60 3.25
N THR A 37 7.06 9.05 3.13
CA THR A 37 8.27 9.64 3.73
C THR A 37 8.52 11.05 3.21
N ALA A 38 8.46 11.23 1.89
CA ALA A 38 8.67 12.52 1.26
C ALA A 38 7.58 13.53 1.66
N LEU A 39 6.31 13.09 1.68
CA LEU A 39 5.18 13.93 2.05
C LEU A 39 5.26 14.36 3.53
N SER A 40 5.60 13.45 4.44
CA SER A 40 5.76 13.77 5.86
C SER A 40 6.93 14.73 6.08
N LEU A 41 8.06 14.55 5.39
CA LEU A 41 9.20 15.48 5.45
C LEU A 41 8.86 16.86 4.89
N LEU A 42 8.08 16.93 3.80
CA LEU A 42 7.66 18.19 3.20
C LEU A 42 6.90 19.07 4.21
N TRP A 43 5.99 18.48 4.99
CA TRP A 43 5.12 19.21 5.92
C TRP A 43 5.68 19.34 7.34
N ALA A 44 6.25 18.27 7.90
CA ALA A 44 6.73 18.23 9.28
C ALA A 44 8.25 18.40 9.41
N GLY A 45 9.00 18.35 8.30
CA GLY A 45 10.45 18.49 8.28
C GLY A 45 11.12 17.54 9.28
N PRO A 46 11.92 18.08 10.22
CA PRO A 46 12.62 17.25 11.22
C PRO A 46 11.68 16.48 12.15
N LYS A 47 10.40 16.88 12.25
CA LYS A 47 9.40 16.22 13.09
C LYS A 47 8.66 15.08 12.37
N ALA A 48 8.96 14.80 11.10
CA ALA A 48 8.32 13.72 10.35
C ALA A 48 8.41 12.32 11.03
N PRO A 49 9.55 11.92 11.65
CA PRO A 49 9.61 10.64 12.38
C PRO A 49 8.59 10.55 13.52
N ILE A 50 8.30 11.66 14.20
CA ILE A 50 7.28 11.72 15.27
C ILE A 50 5.90 11.44 14.68
N CYS A 51 5.56 12.07 13.54
CA CYS A 51 4.29 11.83 12.87
C CYS A 51 4.10 10.37 12.47
N LEU A 52 5.12 9.75 11.86
CA LEU A 52 5.09 8.33 11.47
C LEU A 52 5.02 7.39 12.68
N MET A 53 5.71 7.73 13.78
CA MET A 53 5.65 6.97 15.03
C MET A 53 4.26 7.03 15.67
N LEU A 54 3.61 8.20 15.66
CA LEU A 54 2.23 8.35 16.14
C LEU A 54 1.26 7.52 15.31
N VAL A 55 1.40 7.52 13.99
CA VAL A 55 0.58 6.68 13.09
C VAL A 55 0.81 5.20 13.34
N ALA A 56 2.06 4.75 13.50
CA ALA A 56 2.38 3.38 13.87
C ALA A 56 1.78 2.97 15.24
N GLY A 57 1.77 3.89 16.20
CA GLY A 57 1.12 3.70 17.52
C GLY A 57 -0.40 3.57 17.42
N ILE A 58 -1.04 4.42 16.60
CA ILE A 58 -2.49 4.32 16.34
C ILE A 58 -2.81 3.00 15.66
N LEU A 59 -2.02 2.58 14.67
CA LEU A 59 -2.22 1.30 14.01
C LEU A 59 -2.04 0.12 14.97
N TRP A 60 -1.11 0.21 15.92
CA TRP A 60 -0.93 -0.80 16.97
C TRP A 60 -2.16 -0.95 17.88
N LEU A 61 -2.85 0.15 18.19
CA LEU A 61 -4.11 0.11 18.93
C LEU A 61 -5.23 -0.45 18.05
N TYR A 62 -5.33 0.02 16.81
CA TYR A 62 -6.37 -0.35 15.87
C TYR A 62 -6.34 -1.84 15.51
N ARG A 63 -5.17 -2.45 15.30
CA ARG A 63 -5.05 -3.86 14.90
C ARG A 63 -5.73 -4.81 15.87
N GLY A 64 -5.72 -4.51 17.17
CA GLY A 64 -6.34 -5.36 18.20
C GLY A 64 -7.87 -5.32 18.08
N ILE A 65 -8.41 -4.10 17.99
CA ILE A 65 -9.85 -3.86 17.78
C ILE A 65 -10.30 -4.52 16.47
N TYR A 66 -9.51 -4.37 15.41
CA TYR A 66 -9.86 -4.89 14.10
C TYR A 66 -9.84 -6.43 14.05
N ALA A 67 -8.86 -7.05 14.72
CA ALA A 67 -8.81 -8.50 14.88
C ALA A 67 -10.04 -9.06 15.63
N GLU A 68 -10.49 -8.37 16.68
CA GLU A 68 -11.67 -8.78 17.45
C GLU A 68 -12.96 -8.66 16.63
N VAL A 69 -13.18 -7.51 16.00
CA VAL A 69 -14.40 -7.22 15.24
C VAL A 69 -14.53 -8.13 14.02
N VAL A 70 -13.49 -8.23 13.20
CA VAL A 70 -13.51 -9.07 11.99
C VAL A 70 -13.41 -10.55 12.34
N GLY A 71 -12.73 -10.91 13.43
CA GLY A 71 -12.71 -12.29 13.92
C GLY A 71 -14.07 -12.77 14.44
N ALA A 72 -14.87 -11.89 15.01
CA ALA A 72 -16.23 -12.20 15.45
C ALA A 72 -17.23 -12.32 14.27
N LEU A 73 -16.98 -11.60 13.18
CA LEU A 73 -17.79 -11.60 11.96
C LEU A 73 -16.89 -11.81 10.73
N PRO A 74 -16.38 -13.04 10.50
CA PRO A 74 -15.40 -13.35 9.46
C PRO A 74 -16.10 -13.45 8.10
N LEU A 75 -16.65 -12.33 7.66
CA LEU A 75 -17.42 -12.20 6.44
C LEU A 75 -16.81 -11.10 5.59
N ASN A 76 -16.65 -11.37 4.30
CA ASN A 76 -16.06 -10.42 3.35
C ASN A 76 -16.89 -9.13 3.26
N GLY A 77 -16.22 -8.04 2.84
CA GLY A 77 -16.79 -6.69 2.85
C GLY A 77 -16.24 -5.79 3.97
N GLY A 78 -15.22 -6.26 4.69
CA GLY A 78 -14.35 -5.44 5.54
C GLY A 78 -15.08 -4.57 6.56
N ALA A 79 -14.66 -3.31 6.66
CA ALA A 79 -15.22 -2.35 7.62
C ALA A 79 -16.72 -2.08 7.40
N TYR A 80 -17.22 -2.18 6.16
CA TYR A 80 -18.64 -1.99 5.87
C TYR A 80 -19.49 -3.05 6.55
N ASN A 81 -19.11 -4.32 6.43
CA ASN A 81 -19.88 -5.42 7.00
C ASN A 81 -19.84 -5.40 8.53
N ALA A 82 -18.68 -5.09 9.12
CA ALA A 82 -18.56 -4.85 10.56
C ALA A 82 -19.53 -3.75 11.03
N LEU A 83 -19.60 -2.62 10.32
CA LEU A 83 -20.49 -1.52 10.64
C LEU A 83 -21.96 -1.86 10.38
N LEU A 84 -22.26 -2.61 9.32
CA LEU A 84 -23.62 -3.03 9.00
C LEU A 84 -24.25 -3.86 10.13
N ASN A 85 -23.44 -4.68 10.80
CA ASN A 85 -23.88 -5.54 11.90
C ASN A 85 -23.84 -4.86 13.29
N THR A 86 -23.15 -3.74 13.44
CA THR A 86 -22.97 -3.04 14.73
C THR A 86 -23.63 -1.65 14.78
N THR A 87 -24.05 -1.10 13.64
CA THR A 87 -24.71 0.21 13.56
C THR A 87 -25.89 0.20 12.57
N SER A 88 -26.30 1.38 12.07
CA SER A 88 -27.37 1.49 11.08
C SER A 88 -26.85 1.37 9.64
N LYS A 89 -27.70 0.84 8.76
CA LYS A 89 -27.43 0.71 7.31
C LYS A 89 -26.96 2.04 6.69
N PHE A 90 -27.56 3.17 7.08
CA PHE A 90 -27.14 4.48 6.58
C PHE A 90 -25.69 4.82 6.98
N ARG A 91 -25.33 4.66 8.26
CA ARG A 91 -23.98 4.93 8.76
C ARG A 91 -22.93 4.01 8.14
N ALA A 92 -23.25 2.72 8.04
CA ALA A 92 -22.41 1.75 7.36
C ALA A 92 -22.19 2.14 5.88
N SER A 93 -23.24 2.56 5.18
CA SER A 93 -23.14 2.98 3.77
C SER A 93 -22.30 4.25 3.58
N VAL A 94 -22.41 5.23 4.49
CA VAL A 94 -21.54 6.42 4.46
C VAL A 94 -20.08 6.04 4.65
N ALA A 95 -19.78 5.15 5.60
CA ALA A 95 -18.42 4.66 5.81
C ALA A 95 -17.88 3.87 4.60
N ALA A 96 -18.73 3.08 3.95
CA ALA A 96 -18.37 2.39 2.72
C ALA A 96 -18.06 3.36 1.57
N CYS A 97 -18.85 4.43 1.40
CA CYS A 97 -18.55 5.48 0.42
C CYS A 97 -17.19 6.15 0.69
N LEU A 98 -16.87 6.44 1.95
CA LEU A 98 -15.55 6.97 2.33
C LEU A 98 -14.42 5.97 2.04
N THR A 99 -14.68 4.67 2.23
CA THR A 99 -13.74 3.60 1.91
C THR A 99 -13.51 3.49 0.39
N ILE A 100 -14.56 3.61 -0.43
CA ILE A 100 -14.44 3.67 -1.89
C ILE A 100 -13.58 4.87 -2.31
N LEU A 101 -13.82 6.05 -1.72
CA LEU A 101 -13.00 7.23 -1.99
C LEU A 101 -11.53 7.02 -1.59
N SER A 102 -11.27 6.32 -0.48
CA SER A 102 -9.92 5.94 -0.04
C SER A 102 -9.22 5.06 -1.07
N TYR A 103 -9.89 4.00 -1.55
CA TYR A 103 -9.32 3.14 -2.59
C TYR A 103 -9.09 3.88 -3.91
N LEU A 104 -10.01 4.76 -4.32
CA LEU A 104 -9.82 5.56 -5.53
C LEU A 104 -8.60 6.48 -5.42
N ALA A 105 -8.43 7.16 -4.28
CA ALA A 105 -7.26 7.98 -4.02
C ALA A 105 -5.97 7.13 -4.00
N THR A 106 -6.01 5.96 -3.37
CA THR A 106 -4.89 5.00 -3.29
C THR A 106 -4.48 4.51 -4.66
N ALA A 107 -5.43 4.13 -5.52
CA ALA A 107 -5.16 3.72 -6.90
C ALA A 107 -4.48 4.83 -7.70
N VAL A 108 -4.99 6.07 -7.61
CA VAL A 108 -4.44 7.20 -8.37
C VAL A 108 -3.04 7.58 -7.89
N ILE A 109 -2.83 7.66 -6.57
CA ILE A 109 -1.50 7.96 -5.99
C ILE A 109 -0.52 6.85 -6.39
N SER A 110 -0.87 5.59 -6.12
CA SER A 110 0.02 4.46 -6.40
C SER A 110 0.33 4.33 -7.89
N GLY A 111 -0.67 4.46 -8.76
CA GLY A 111 -0.47 4.42 -10.21
C GLY A 111 0.40 5.57 -10.73
N SER A 112 0.24 6.76 -10.17
CA SER A 112 1.09 7.91 -10.53
C SER A 112 2.53 7.73 -10.07
N GLU A 113 2.74 7.32 -8.82
CA GLU A 113 4.07 7.08 -8.26
C GLU A 113 4.77 5.91 -8.99
N ALA A 114 4.04 4.85 -9.36
CA ALA A 114 4.58 3.73 -10.14
C ALA A 114 5.21 4.20 -11.46
N ILE A 115 4.54 5.12 -12.16
CA ILE A 115 5.03 5.71 -13.41
C ILE A 115 6.21 6.65 -13.17
N HIS A 116 6.18 7.47 -12.10
CA HIS A 116 7.32 8.32 -11.74
C HIS A 116 8.58 7.50 -11.46
N TYR A 117 8.48 6.45 -10.66
CA TYR A 117 9.59 5.53 -10.40
C TYR A 117 10.00 4.77 -11.67
N GLY A 118 9.04 4.28 -12.47
CA GLY A 118 9.34 3.62 -13.74
C GLY A 118 10.16 4.50 -14.69
N PHE A 119 9.78 5.77 -14.86
CA PHE A 119 10.56 6.72 -15.65
C PHE A 119 11.86 7.17 -14.97
N SER A 120 11.96 7.12 -13.64
CA SER A 120 13.23 7.28 -12.93
C SER A 120 14.23 6.20 -13.34
N ALA A 121 13.80 4.92 -13.39
CA ALA A 121 14.64 3.83 -13.89
C ALA A 121 15.06 4.04 -15.36
N VAL A 122 14.12 4.45 -16.23
CA VAL A 122 14.42 4.76 -17.64
C VAL A 122 15.46 5.87 -17.73
N LYS A 123 15.32 6.94 -16.95
CA LYS A 123 16.28 8.04 -16.90
C LYS A 123 17.66 7.57 -16.45
N GLU A 124 17.77 6.74 -15.41
CA GLU A 124 19.06 6.24 -14.91
C GLU A 124 19.78 5.35 -15.93
N VAL A 125 19.03 4.56 -16.71
CA VAL A 125 19.60 3.66 -17.74
C VAL A 125 19.93 4.39 -19.03
N THR A 126 19.05 5.28 -19.49
CA THR A 126 19.11 5.85 -20.85
C THR A 126 19.51 7.33 -20.90
N GLY A 127 19.45 8.03 -19.76
CA GLY A 127 19.59 9.49 -19.69
C GLY A 127 18.38 10.29 -20.21
N ILE A 128 17.34 9.60 -20.70
CA ILE A 128 16.17 10.24 -21.29
C ILE A 128 15.29 10.83 -20.19
N HIS A 129 14.98 12.12 -20.32
CA HIS A 129 14.06 12.82 -19.44
C HIS A 129 12.68 12.84 -20.07
N VAL A 130 11.70 12.34 -19.31
CA VAL A 130 10.30 12.31 -19.72
C VAL A 130 9.59 13.51 -19.09
N ASN A 131 8.77 14.21 -19.89
CA ASN A 131 8.03 15.37 -19.40
C ASN A 131 6.79 14.95 -18.58
N ASN A 132 6.28 15.88 -17.77
CA ASN A 132 5.13 15.62 -16.89
C ASN A 132 3.86 15.22 -17.66
N SER A 133 3.70 15.66 -18.92
CA SER A 133 2.55 15.29 -19.74
C SER A 133 2.55 13.80 -20.09
N ILE A 134 3.71 13.23 -20.44
CA ILE A 134 3.84 11.80 -20.71
C ILE A 134 3.66 11.00 -19.42
N VAL A 135 4.16 11.49 -18.28
CA VAL A 135 3.90 10.88 -16.97
C VAL A 135 2.40 10.79 -16.72
N LEU A 136 1.68 11.91 -16.83
CA LEU A 136 0.23 11.95 -16.62
C LEU A 136 -0.53 10.96 -17.52
N VAL A 137 -0.23 10.98 -18.83
CA VAL A 137 -0.88 10.07 -19.80
C VAL A 137 -0.55 8.62 -19.47
N SER A 138 0.68 8.31 -19.07
CA SER A 138 1.10 6.96 -18.71
C SER A 138 0.45 6.48 -17.42
N SER A 139 0.24 7.37 -16.43
CA SER A 139 -0.49 7.05 -15.20
C SER A 139 -1.95 6.73 -15.50
N VAL A 140 -2.62 7.52 -16.34
CA VAL A 140 -3.98 7.23 -16.80
C VAL A 140 -4.04 5.93 -17.59
N ALA A 141 -3.06 5.67 -18.46
CA ALA A 141 -2.98 4.42 -19.22
C ALA A 141 -2.80 3.20 -18.31
N LEU A 142 -1.94 3.29 -17.29
CA LEU A 142 -1.73 2.24 -16.30
C LEU A 142 -3.02 1.90 -15.55
N LEU A 143 -3.74 2.93 -15.06
CA LEU A 143 -5.05 2.76 -14.43
C LEU A 143 -6.05 2.09 -15.39
N GLY A 144 -6.06 2.50 -16.67
CA GLY A 144 -6.89 1.89 -17.71
C GLY A 144 -6.57 0.42 -17.95
N VAL A 145 -5.29 0.05 -17.96
CA VAL A 145 -4.85 -1.35 -18.07
C VAL A 145 -5.37 -2.16 -16.90
N PHE A 146 -5.17 -1.72 -15.65
CA PHE A 146 -5.67 -2.43 -14.47
C PHE A 146 -7.19 -2.48 -14.41
N ALA A 147 -7.90 -1.44 -14.86
CA ALA A 147 -9.35 -1.48 -15.01
C ALA A 147 -9.79 -2.59 -15.97
N ILE A 148 -9.14 -2.72 -17.13
CA ILE A 148 -9.43 -3.79 -18.11
C ILE A 148 -9.11 -5.17 -17.53
N LEU A 149 -7.99 -5.32 -16.83
CA LEU A 149 -7.62 -6.59 -16.18
C LEU A 149 -8.67 -7.00 -15.14
N THR A 150 -9.11 -6.04 -14.31
CA THR A 150 -10.14 -6.28 -13.30
C THR A 150 -11.50 -6.62 -13.94
N ILE A 151 -11.89 -5.94 -15.02
CA ILE A 151 -13.13 -6.25 -15.77
C ILE A 151 -13.09 -7.65 -16.37
N ARG A 152 -11.90 -8.15 -16.72
CA ARG A 152 -11.69 -9.53 -17.20
C ARG A 152 -11.68 -10.58 -16.08
N GLY A 153 -11.90 -10.18 -14.83
CA GLY A 153 -11.90 -11.10 -13.68
C GLY A 153 -10.49 -11.49 -13.21
N ILE A 154 -9.44 -10.79 -13.65
CA ILE A 154 -8.08 -11.07 -13.16
C ILE A 154 -7.94 -10.46 -11.76
N GLY A 155 -8.03 -11.32 -10.76
CA GLY A 155 -7.75 -11.00 -9.36
C GLY A 155 -6.27 -11.13 -8.99
N GLU A 156 -5.96 -10.87 -7.72
CA GLU A 156 -4.61 -11.05 -7.20
C GLU A 156 -4.23 -12.52 -7.10
N SER A 157 -3.07 -12.88 -7.66
CA SER A 157 -2.48 -14.19 -7.43
C SER A 157 -1.67 -14.17 -6.14
N ALA A 158 -2.07 -14.95 -5.14
CA ALA A 158 -1.38 -15.05 -3.84
C ALA A 158 0.12 -15.41 -3.96
N LYS A 159 0.49 -16.23 -4.96
CA LYS A 159 1.90 -16.59 -5.22
C LYS A 159 2.68 -15.43 -5.85
N VAL A 160 2.06 -14.72 -6.80
CA VAL A 160 2.68 -13.53 -7.42
C VAL A 160 2.82 -12.41 -6.40
N ALA A 161 1.78 -12.17 -5.60
CA ALA A 161 1.79 -11.21 -4.51
C ALA A 161 2.92 -11.49 -3.51
N LEU A 162 3.12 -12.76 -3.13
CA LEU A 162 4.24 -13.15 -2.27
C LEU A 162 5.61 -12.90 -2.91
N GLY A 163 5.75 -13.16 -4.21
CA GLY A 163 6.99 -12.86 -4.95
C GLY A 163 7.31 -11.36 -4.95
N ILE A 164 6.31 -10.53 -5.27
CA ILE A 164 6.44 -9.06 -5.25
C ILE A 164 6.78 -8.58 -3.83
N PHE A 165 6.08 -9.11 -2.82
CA PHE A 165 6.27 -8.70 -1.42
C PHE A 165 7.68 -9.01 -0.91
N VAL A 166 8.19 -10.22 -1.19
CA VAL A 166 9.56 -10.59 -0.82
C VAL A 166 10.58 -9.74 -1.56
N PHE A 167 10.40 -9.52 -2.87
CA PHE A 167 11.28 -8.66 -3.65
C PHE A 167 11.32 -7.23 -3.09
N HIS A 168 10.16 -6.69 -2.70
CA HIS A 168 10.02 -5.38 -2.12
C HIS A 168 10.71 -5.25 -0.76
N LEU A 169 10.46 -6.18 0.16
CA LEU A 169 11.11 -6.18 1.48
C LEU A 169 12.64 -6.33 1.37
N VAL A 170 13.13 -7.15 0.43
CA VAL A 170 14.57 -7.30 0.18
C VAL A 170 15.16 -6.02 -0.39
N SER A 171 14.49 -5.39 -1.36
CA SER A 171 14.94 -4.14 -1.98
C SER A 171 15.02 -2.99 -0.98
N LEU A 172 13.97 -2.80 -0.17
CA LEU A 172 13.96 -1.79 0.89
C LEU A 172 14.94 -2.13 2.02
N GLY A 173 15.10 -3.41 2.38
CA GLY A 173 16.11 -3.85 3.33
C GLY A 173 17.52 -3.49 2.86
N LEU A 174 17.81 -3.69 1.57
CA LEU A 174 19.10 -3.32 0.97
C LEU A 174 19.30 -1.81 0.95
N LEU A 175 18.26 -1.02 0.63
CA LEU A 175 18.29 0.44 0.74
C LEU A 175 18.62 0.89 2.16
N ILE A 176 17.97 0.28 3.17
CA ILE A 176 18.19 0.62 4.57
C ILE A 176 19.62 0.30 5.00
N LEU A 177 20.14 -0.87 4.64
CA LEU A 177 21.49 -1.29 4.98
C LEU A 177 22.55 -0.42 4.30
N CYS A 178 22.41 -0.17 2.99
CA CYS A 178 23.32 0.71 2.26
C CYS A 178 23.26 2.15 2.79
N GLY A 179 22.07 2.66 3.08
CA GLY A 179 21.89 4.00 3.67
C GLY A 179 22.52 4.10 5.06
N ALA A 180 22.30 3.12 5.92
CA ALA A 180 22.92 3.07 7.25
C ALA A 180 24.45 3.03 7.15
N PHE A 181 25.00 2.20 6.25
CA PHE A 181 26.43 2.15 5.99
C PHE A 181 26.97 3.51 5.52
N TYR A 182 26.27 4.18 4.59
CA TYR A 182 26.64 5.51 4.11
C TYR A 182 26.70 6.53 5.26
N VAL A 183 25.71 6.55 6.16
CA VAL A 183 25.69 7.46 7.31
C VAL A 183 26.84 7.16 8.27
N LEU A 184 27.14 5.89 8.54
CA LEU A 184 28.25 5.49 9.40
C LEU A 184 29.62 5.90 8.84
N THR A 185 29.78 5.94 7.52
CA THR A 185 31.06 6.32 6.88
C THR A 185 31.22 7.82 6.64
N ASN A 186 30.12 8.55 6.44
CA ASN A 186 30.15 9.98 6.11
C ASN A 186 29.83 10.90 7.30
N GLY A 187 29.36 10.35 8.43
CA GLY A 187 29.05 11.08 9.65
C GLY A 187 27.60 11.57 9.73
N PRO A 188 27.14 12.00 10.93
CA PRO A 188 25.76 12.42 11.18
C PRO A 188 25.51 13.92 10.94
N GLU A 189 26.47 14.69 10.42
CA GLU A 189 26.40 16.15 10.36
C GLU A 189 25.20 16.66 9.56
N LEU A 190 24.84 15.96 8.47
CA LEU A 190 23.66 16.29 7.68
C LEU A 190 22.35 16.05 8.45
N LEU A 191 22.31 15.02 9.28
CA LEU A 191 21.17 14.76 10.16
C LEU A 191 21.01 15.91 11.15
N GLU A 192 22.09 16.35 11.80
CA GLU A 192 22.05 17.48 12.74
C GLU A 192 21.58 18.78 12.06
N LEU A 193 22.09 19.05 10.86
CA LEU A 193 21.67 20.20 10.05
C LEU A 193 20.17 20.14 9.74
N ASN A 194 19.68 18.98 9.29
CA ASN A 194 18.27 18.80 8.95
C ASN A 194 17.37 18.85 10.19
N LEU A 195 17.83 18.37 11.35
CA LEU A 195 17.10 18.44 12.62
C LEU A 195 16.93 19.88 13.12
N ALA A 196 17.88 20.76 12.80
CA ALA A 196 17.82 22.19 13.13
C ALA A 196 17.02 23.02 12.09
N ALA A 197 16.71 22.46 10.92
CA ALA A 197 16.05 23.17 9.84
C ALA A 197 14.52 23.29 10.03
N ALA A 198 13.92 24.29 9.38
CA ALA A 198 12.46 24.39 9.28
C ALA A 198 11.92 23.39 8.23
N PRO A 199 10.66 22.95 8.33
CA PRO A 199 10.01 22.18 7.28
C PRO A 199 10.05 22.89 5.93
N PRO A 200 10.29 22.18 4.81
CA PRO A 200 10.36 22.80 3.48
C PRO A 200 9.07 23.51 3.08
N ARG A 201 7.91 23.01 3.51
CA ARG A 201 6.62 23.66 3.28
C ARG A 201 6.21 24.44 4.53
N VAL A 202 6.07 25.75 4.36
CA VAL A 202 5.60 26.65 5.41
C VAL A 202 4.15 26.30 5.79
N SER A 203 3.91 26.16 7.08
CA SER A 203 2.58 25.91 7.65
C SER A 203 2.54 26.36 9.10
N ASP A 204 1.40 26.87 9.54
CA ASP A 204 1.13 27.16 10.96
C ASP A 204 0.92 25.86 11.77
N PHE A 205 0.62 24.74 11.10
CA PHE A 205 0.30 23.45 11.73
C PHE A 205 1.12 22.29 11.14
N PRO A 206 2.46 22.34 11.16
CA PRO A 206 3.31 21.36 10.48
C PRO A 206 3.14 19.94 11.01
N LEU A 207 2.92 19.78 12.32
CA LEU A 207 2.64 18.48 12.93
C LEU A 207 1.29 17.91 12.53
N LEU A 208 0.25 18.75 12.44
CA LEU A 208 -1.09 18.31 12.03
C LEU A 208 -1.07 17.83 10.58
N PHE A 209 -0.52 18.62 9.67
CA PHE A 209 -0.43 18.22 8.26
C PHE A 209 0.53 17.05 8.06
N GLY A 210 1.66 17.03 8.77
CA GLY A 210 2.59 15.92 8.75
C GLY A 210 1.97 14.60 9.24
N PHE A 211 1.15 14.66 10.30
CA PHE A 211 0.39 13.52 10.79
C PHE A 211 -0.69 13.08 9.79
N SER A 212 -1.43 14.03 9.21
CA SER A 212 -2.45 13.74 8.20
C SER A 212 -1.89 13.04 6.96
N VAL A 213 -0.74 13.47 6.44
CA VAL A 213 -0.09 12.78 5.31
C VAL A 213 0.55 11.47 5.75
N ALA A 214 1.06 11.36 6.98
CA ALA A 214 1.60 10.12 7.53
C ALA A 214 0.57 8.99 7.60
N LEU A 215 -0.72 9.30 7.74
CA LEU A 215 -1.81 8.31 7.70
C LEU A 215 -1.89 7.56 6.36
N LEU A 216 -1.39 8.15 5.27
CA LEU A 216 -1.29 7.43 3.99
C LEU A 216 -0.30 6.25 4.09
N GLY A 217 0.67 6.31 5.01
CA GLY A 217 1.68 5.28 5.25
C GLY A 217 1.13 3.98 5.85
N ILE A 218 -0.16 3.93 6.17
CA ILE A 218 -0.88 2.74 6.65
C ILE A 218 -2.08 2.37 5.77
N SER A 219 -2.24 3.04 4.62
CA SER A 219 -3.27 2.70 3.63
C SER A 219 -3.09 1.26 3.15
N GLY A 220 -4.17 0.50 3.03
CA GLY A 220 -4.13 -0.91 2.64
C GLY A 220 -4.17 -1.88 3.82
N PHE A 221 -4.08 -1.41 5.06
CA PHE A 221 -4.29 -2.25 6.25
C PHE A 221 -5.70 -2.85 6.28
N GLU A 222 -6.69 -2.09 5.81
CA GLU A 222 -8.09 -2.48 5.73
C GLU A 222 -8.37 -3.56 4.66
N SER A 223 -7.47 -3.73 3.69
CA SER A 223 -7.68 -4.65 2.56
C SER A 223 -7.72 -6.12 3.01
N SER A 224 -7.03 -6.47 4.10
CA SER A 224 -6.97 -7.85 4.62
C SER A 224 -8.35 -8.40 5.00
N ALA A 225 -9.26 -7.54 5.45
CA ALA A 225 -10.61 -7.96 5.86
C ALA A 225 -11.56 -8.19 4.67
N ASN A 226 -11.16 -7.81 3.45
CA ASN A 226 -11.96 -8.07 2.26
C ASN A 226 -11.86 -9.53 1.78
N PHE A 227 -10.85 -10.26 2.23
CA PHE A 227 -10.62 -11.66 1.90
C PHE A 227 -10.41 -12.51 3.17
N VAL A 228 -11.11 -12.16 4.25
CA VAL A 228 -10.94 -12.87 5.54
C VAL A 228 -11.48 -14.31 5.44
N GLU A 229 -12.49 -14.56 4.62
CA GLU A 229 -13.08 -15.89 4.43
C GLU A 229 -12.08 -16.88 3.81
N GLU A 230 -11.21 -16.36 2.95
CA GLU A 230 -10.17 -17.06 2.22
C GLU A 230 -8.95 -17.38 3.10
N GLN A 231 -8.81 -16.77 4.28
CA GLN A 231 -7.69 -17.01 5.20
C GLN A 231 -7.94 -18.21 6.11
N GLU A 232 -6.87 -18.98 6.40
CA GLU A 232 -6.91 -20.06 7.40
C GLU A 232 -7.26 -19.54 8.81
N ASP A 233 -7.79 -20.43 9.65
CA ASP A 233 -8.21 -20.07 11.00
C ASP A 233 -7.03 -19.52 11.82
N GLY A 234 -7.22 -18.33 12.40
CA GLY A 234 -6.19 -17.65 13.19
C GLY A 234 -5.07 -16.98 12.37
N VAL A 235 -5.14 -16.97 11.04
CA VAL A 235 -4.18 -16.24 10.19
C VAL A 235 -4.43 -14.74 10.21
N PHE A 236 -5.68 -14.28 10.18
CA PHE A 236 -6.01 -12.85 10.09
C PHE A 236 -5.31 -11.97 11.14
N PRO A 237 -5.33 -12.28 12.46
CA PRO A 237 -4.60 -11.49 13.45
C PRO A 237 -3.08 -11.46 13.23
N LYS A 238 -2.50 -12.53 12.66
CA LYS A 238 -1.07 -12.60 12.33
C LYS A 238 -0.75 -11.74 11.11
N THR A 239 -1.61 -11.76 10.10
CA THR A 239 -1.55 -10.85 8.94
C THR A 239 -1.49 -9.39 9.41
N LEU A 240 -2.41 -8.97 10.30
CA LEU A 240 -2.41 -7.62 10.86
C LEU A 240 -1.13 -7.30 11.66
N ARG A 241 -0.63 -8.25 12.46
CA ARG A 241 0.64 -8.10 13.20
C ARG A 241 1.81 -7.89 12.23
N ASN A 242 1.92 -8.73 11.20
CA ASN A 242 3.03 -8.71 10.25
C ASN A 242 3.06 -7.39 9.48
N MET A 243 1.89 -6.93 8.99
CA MET A 243 1.75 -5.62 8.35
C MET A 243 2.19 -4.48 9.27
N TRP A 244 1.72 -4.47 10.52
CA TRP A 244 2.08 -3.43 11.49
C TRP A 244 3.60 -3.39 11.74
N ILE A 245 4.25 -4.54 11.92
CA ILE A 245 5.71 -4.62 12.10
C ILE A 245 6.41 -4.05 10.87
N ALA A 246 6.02 -4.50 9.67
CA ALA A 246 6.65 -4.10 8.42
C ALA A 246 6.59 -2.57 8.23
N VAL A 247 5.41 -1.97 8.31
CA VAL A 247 5.28 -0.52 8.08
C VAL A 247 5.91 0.32 9.18
N SER A 248 5.87 -0.13 10.44
CA SER A 248 6.51 0.58 11.54
C SER A 248 8.02 0.64 11.34
N VAL A 249 8.65 -0.47 10.97
CA VAL A 249 10.09 -0.55 10.72
C VAL A 249 10.47 0.21 9.45
N LEU A 250 9.79 -0.04 8.34
CA LEU A 250 10.12 0.56 7.04
C LEU A 250 9.94 2.08 7.06
N ASN A 251 8.76 2.58 7.46
CA ASN A 251 8.47 4.01 7.42
C ASN A 251 9.42 4.81 8.32
N LEU A 252 9.68 4.32 9.55
CA LEU A 252 10.59 5.01 10.47
C LEU A 252 12.03 4.97 9.95
N SER A 253 12.53 3.80 9.57
CA SER A 253 13.91 3.65 9.12
C SER A 253 14.19 4.50 7.88
N ILE A 254 13.29 4.47 6.89
CA ILE A 254 13.44 5.23 5.64
C ILE A 254 13.34 6.73 5.90
N CYS A 255 12.45 7.18 6.79
CA CYS A 255 12.35 8.59 7.15
C CYS A 255 13.60 9.10 7.86
N PHE A 256 14.18 8.32 8.78
CA PHE A 256 15.46 8.68 9.41
C PHE A 256 16.60 8.72 8.41
N LEU A 257 16.68 7.74 7.50
CA LEU A 257 17.69 7.74 6.44
C LEU A 257 17.54 8.94 5.50
N ALA A 258 16.32 9.31 5.13
CA ALA A 258 16.07 10.49 4.34
C ALA A 258 16.58 11.76 5.03
N LEU A 259 16.34 11.92 6.33
CA LEU A 259 16.89 13.03 7.12
C LEU A 259 18.41 12.99 7.25
N ALA A 260 19.04 11.82 7.21
CA ALA A 260 20.49 11.69 7.36
C ALA A 260 21.26 11.78 6.03
N ILE A 261 20.61 11.53 4.89
CA ILE A 261 21.27 11.39 3.58
C ILE A 261 20.90 12.52 2.61
N VAL A 262 19.68 13.06 2.70
CA VAL A 262 19.17 14.06 1.75
C VAL A 262 19.03 15.42 2.46
N PRO A 263 19.64 16.50 1.95
CA PRO A 263 19.40 17.84 2.48
C PRO A 263 17.90 18.17 2.45
N LEU A 264 17.34 18.61 3.57
CA LEU A 264 15.88 18.75 3.73
C LEU A 264 15.27 19.72 2.70
N ALA A 265 16.02 20.74 2.30
CA ALA A 265 15.64 21.69 1.24
C ALA A 265 15.50 21.06 -0.16
N GLN A 266 16.12 19.90 -0.41
CA GLN A 266 16.04 19.18 -1.70
C GLN A 266 14.90 18.17 -1.75
N VAL A 267 14.30 17.80 -0.62
CA VAL A 267 13.17 16.84 -0.56
C VAL A 267 12.04 17.19 -1.55
N PRO A 268 11.60 18.45 -1.70
CA PRO A 268 10.55 18.79 -2.67
C PRO A 268 10.87 18.38 -4.11
N SER A 269 12.14 18.47 -4.52
CA SER A 269 12.60 18.14 -5.87
C SER A 269 12.57 16.64 -6.19
N TYR A 270 12.59 15.79 -5.15
CA TYR A 270 12.58 14.33 -5.27
C TYR A 270 11.35 13.70 -4.63
N SER A 271 10.28 14.46 -4.41
CA SER A 271 9.13 14.01 -3.63
C SER A 271 8.46 12.73 -4.14
N THR A 272 8.48 12.49 -5.45
CA THR A 272 7.90 11.29 -6.09
C THR A 272 8.89 10.13 -6.25
N THR A 273 10.19 10.36 -6.03
CA THR A 273 11.25 9.36 -6.29
C THR A 273 12.32 9.33 -5.20
N LEU A 274 11.94 9.76 -3.98
CA LEU A 274 12.88 10.05 -2.89
C LEU A 274 13.73 8.83 -2.55
N LEU A 275 13.15 7.63 -2.52
CA LEU A 275 13.89 6.42 -2.13
C LEU A 275 14.91 5.99 -3.20
N SER A 276 14.58 6.19 -4.49
CA SER A 276 15.54 6.00 -5.59
C SER A 276 16.69 7.01 -5.50
N HIS A 277 16.39 8.26 -5.13
CA HIS A 277 17.40 9.29 -4.90
C HIS A 277 18.32 8.95 -3.71
N ILE A 278 17.75 8.49 -2.58
CA ILE A 278 18.52 7.99 -1.44
C ILE A 278 19.44 6.85 -1.89
N GLY A 279 18.92 5.89 -2.66
CA GLY A 279 19.73 4.79 -3.19
C GLY A 279 20.89 5.26 -4.07
N SER A 280 20.65 6.27 -4.90
CA SER A 280 21.68 6.89 -5.75
C SER A 280 22.82 7.51 -4.94
N ILE A 281 22.50 8.23 -3.85
CA ILE A 281 23.50 8.82 -2.96
C ILE A 281 24.22 7.73 -2.16
N ALA A 282 23.48 6.79 -1.58
CA ALA A 282 24.01 5.81 -0.63
C ALA A 282 24.90 4.75 -1.28
N ALA A 283 24.54 4.24 -2.46
CA ALA A 283 25.28 3.16 -3.12
C ALA A 283 25.42 3.30 -4.64
N GLY A 284 24.90 4.37 -5.23
CA GLY A 284 25.01 4.65 -6.66
C GLY A 284 23.82 4.16 -7.49
N LYS A 285 23.98 4.26 -8.81
CA LYS A 285 22.90 4.08 -9.80
C LYS A 285 22.21 2.72 -9.73
N TRP A 286 22.95 1.64 -9.43
CA TRP A 286 22.38 0.29 -9.40
C TRP A 286 21.27 0.17 -8.34
N LEU A 287 21.46 0.78 -7.16
CA LEU A 287 20.46 0.75 -6.09
C LEU A 287 19.28 1.65 -6.43
N SER A 288 19.54 2.82 -7.04
CA SER A 288 18.50 3.70 -7.56
C SER A 288 17.60 3.00 -8.58
N ILE A 289 18.18 2.23 -9.52
CA ILE A 289 17.46 1.46 -10.53
C ILE A 289 16.67 0.32 -9.87
N LEU A 290 17.28 -0.42 -8.94
CA LEU A 290 16.59 -1.50 -8.21
C LEU A 290 15.34 -0.98 -7.52
N ILE A 291 15.47 0.10 -6.74
CA ILE A 291 14.36 0.71 -6.00
C ILE A 291 13.31 1.28 -6.95
N SER A 292 13.71 1.87 -8.07
CA SER A 292 12.77 2.36 -9.08
C SER A 292 11.95 1.24 -9.73
N ILE A 293 12.57 0.11 -10.05
CA ILE A 293 11.87 -1.05 -10.63
C ILE A 293 10.94 -1.68 -9.59
N ASP A 294 11.42 -1.86 -8.37
CA ASP A 294 10.63 -2.35 -7.24
C ASP A 294 9.40 -1.50 -6.99
N ALA A 295 9.59 -0.19 -6.84
CA ALA A 295 8.51 0.77 -6.64
C ALA A 295 7.47 0.69 -7.76
N ALA A 296 7.90 0.65 -9.03
CA ALA A 296 6.98 0.54 -10.17
C ALA A 296 6.15 -0.75 -10.12
N ILE A 297 6.73 -1.87 -9.70
CA ILE A 297 6.03 -3.16 -9.61
C ILE A 297 5.06 -3.17 -8.43
N VAL A 298 5.51 -2.86 -7.21
CA VAL A 298 4.68 -2.98 -6.01
C VAL A 298 3.54 -1.96 -5.99
N LEU A 299 3.77 -0.72 -6.44
CA LEU A 299 2.74 0.30 -6.54
C LEU A 299 1.70 -0.02 -7.64
N SER A 300 2.13 -0.67 -8.73
CA SER A 300 1.19 -1.22 -9.71
C SER A 300 0.32 -2.33 -9.10
N GLY A 301 0.87 -3.13 -8.18
CA GLY A 301 0.11 -4.08 -7.37
C GLY A 301 -0.96 -3.39 -6.51
N ALA A 302 -0.61 -2.32 -5.81
CA ALA A 302 -1.54 -1.54 -4.99
C ALA A 302 -2.72 -0.94 -5.80
N VAL A 303 -2.49 -0.61 -7.08
CA VAL A 303 -3.56 -0.23 -8.01
C VAL A 303 -4.55 -1.38 -8.17
N LEU A 304 -4.08 -2.60 -8.46
CA LEU A 304 -4.94 -3.78 -8.58
C LEU A 304 -5.70 -4.06 -7.29
N THR A 305 -5.03 -4.01 -6.13
CA THR A 305 -5.65 -4.18 -4.80
C THR A 305 -6.80 -3.19 -4.59
N SER A 306 -6.58 -1.93 -4.97
CA SER A 306 -7.60 -0.88 -4.86
C SER A 306 -8.80 -1.15 -5.78
N PHE A 307 -8.58 -1.59 -7.02
CA PHE A 307 -9.67 -1.96 -7.92
C PHE A 307 -10.49 -3.13 -7.38
N VAL A 308 -9.83 -4.19 -6.91
CA VAL A 308 -10.48 -5.37 -6.29
C VAL A 308 -11.24 -4.97 -5.03
N GLY A 309 -10.67 -4.10 -4.20
CA GLY A 309 -11.32 -3.58 -2.99
C GLY A 309 -12.60 -2.79 -3.30
N VAL A 310 -12.57 -1.92 -4.31
CA VAL A 310 -13.75 -1.14 -4.74
C VAL A 310 -14.82 -2.06 -5.32
N THR A 311 -14.48 -2.97 -6.23
CA THR A 311 -15.47 -3.86 -6.86
C THR A 311 -16.13 -4.77 -5.82
N GLY A 312 -15.37 -5.35 -4.90
CA GLY A 312 -15.90 -6.18 -3.81
C GLY A 312 -16.85 -5.40 -2.90
N LEU A 313 -16.48 -4.16 -2.54
CA LEU A 313 -17.32 -3.31 -1.69
C LEU A 313 -18.61 -2.85 -2.41
N VAL A 314 -18.51 -2.46 -3.68
CA VAL A 314 -19.67 -2.10 -4.51
C VAL A 314 -20.63 -3.27 -4.66
N HIS A 315 -20.10 -4.47 -4.92
CA HIS A 315 -20.90 -5.69 -5.01
C HIS A 315 -21.67 -5.95 -3.70
N ARG A 316 -20.97 -5.89 -2.56
CA ARG A 316 -21.58 -6.08 -1.24
C ARG A 316 -22.67 -5.03 -0.94
N MET A 317 -22.40 -3.76 -1.21
CA MET A 317 -23.39 -2.68 -1.04
C MET A 317 -24.59 -2.84 -1.95
N ALA A 318 -24.42 -3.38 -3.17
CA ALA A 318 -25.53 -3.66 -4.08
C ALA A 318 -26.38 -4.85 -3.59
N LEU A 319 -25.77 -5.91 -3.03
CA LEU A 319 -26.49 -7.03 -2.40
C LEU A 319 -27.38 -6.54 -1.26
N ASP A 320 -26.84 -5.65 -0.43
CA ASP A 320 -27.55 -5.08 0.72
C ASP A 320 -28.53 -3.96 0.30
N ARG A 321 -28.75 -3.74 -1.01
CA ARG A 321 -29.65 -2.72 -1.58
C ARG A 321 -29.32 -1.30 -1.12
N CYS A 322 -28.03 -0.99 -0.99
CA CYS A 322 -27.52 0.37 -0.82
C CYS A 322 -27.20 1.02 -2.17
N LEU A 323 -26.89 0.22 -3.18
CA LEU A 323 -26.57 0.65 -4.55
C LEU A 323 -27.52 0.03 -5.58
N PRO A 324 -27.58 0.58 -6.82
CA PRO A 324 -28.41 0.02 -7.89
C PRO A 324 -28.11 -1.46 -8.18
N GLN A 325 -29.16 -2.27 -8.30
CA GLN A 325 -29.06 -3.71 -8.57
C GLN A 325 -28.27 -4.09 -9.85
N PRO A 326 -28.23 -3.28 -10.93
CA PRO A 326 -27.39 -3.61 -12.09
C PRO A 326 -25.90 -3.77 -11.76
N LEU A 327 -25.40 -3.16 -10.68
CA LEU A 327 -24.00 -3.30 -10.24
C LEU A 327 -23.66 -4.69 -9.67
N LEU A 328 -24.66 -5.56 -9.49
CA LEU A 328 -24.45 -6.98 -9.16
C LEU A 328 -24.11 -7.83 -10.40
N SER A 329 -24.36 -7.29 -11.61
CA SER A 329 -24.05 -8.04 -12.82
C SER A 329 -22.55 -8.28 -12.91
N VAL A 330 -22.17 -9.55 -12.91
CA VAL A 330 -20.79 -9.97 -13.11
C VAL A 330 -20.58 -10.12 -14.61
N GLY A 331 -19.44 -9.63 -15.11
CA GLY A 331 -19.13 -9.67 -16.54
C GLY A 331 -19.15 -11.11 -17.07
N VAL A 332 -19.71 -11.32 -18.26
CA VAL A 332 -19.82 -12.63 -18.95
C VAL A 332 -18.48 -13.39 -19.07
N LEU A 333 -17.35 -12.71 -18.90
CA LEU A 333 -16.00 -13.25 -19.01
C LEU A 333 -15.50 -13.99 -17.77
N GLU A 334 -16.09 -13.81 -16.58
CA GLU A 334 -15.67 -14.52 -15.36
C GLU A 334 -15.96 -16.03 -15.44
N HIS A 335 -16.97 -16.44 -16.20
CA HIS A 335 -17.31 -17.85 -16.43
C HIS A 335 -16.32 -18.61 -17.34
N THR A 336 -15.29 -17.96 -17.86
CA THR A 336 -14.34 -18.55 -18.82
C THR A 336 -12.93 -18.82 -18.27
N ILE A 337 -12.66 -18.53 -16.99
CA ILE A 337 -11.32 -18.65 -16.38
C ILE A 337 -11.33 -19.46 -15.05
N GLU A 338 -12.21 -20.47 -14.94
CA GLU A 338 -12.02 -21.57 -13.98
C GLU A 338 -11.22 -22.72 -14.60
#